data_AF-A0A7K4DAV6-F1
#
_entry.id   AF-A0A7K4DAV6-F1
#
_cell.length_a   1.000
_cell.length_b   1.000
_cell.length_c   1.000
_cell.angle_alpha   90.00
_cell.angle_beta   90.00
_cell.angle_gamma   90.00
#
_symmetry.space_group_name_H-M   'P 1'
#
loop_
_entity.id
_entity.type
_entity.pdbx_description
1 polymer ?
#
loop_
_entity_poly.entity_id
_entity_poly.type
_entity_poly.pdbx_seq_one_letter_code
_entity_poly.pdbx_strand_id
1 'polypeptide(L)'
;MTKKKINIMDNEFVPQHTILTEEESNQLLQKYNVTYDKLPLILESDPVVKIIGAKPGDIIKIVRDFSPAGKSIFYRYVIGEESKKALDEEMLEEIVEEDSGED
;
A
#
# COMPACT_ATOMS: atom_id res chain seq x y z
N MET A 1 -11.91 8.62 -33.20
CA MET A 1 -12.25 9.15 -31.86
C MET A 1 -10.98 9.17 -31.04
N THR A 2 -10.46 10.35 -30.69
CA THR A 2 -9.26 10.52 -29.86
C THR A 2 -9.63 10.20 -28.41
N LYS A 3 -9.00 9.16 -27.83
CA LYS A 3 -9.20 8.75 -26.44
C LYS A 3 -8.72 9.88 -25.53
N LYS A 4 -9.64 10.63 -24.92
CA LYS A 4 -9.33 11.68 -23.95
C LYS A 4 -8.61 11.01 -22.77
N LYS A 5 -7.34 11.38 -22.52
CA LYS A 5 -6.60 10.89 -21.36
C LYS A 5 -7.28 11.47 -20.12
N ILE A 6 -8.01 10.62 -19.39
CA ILE A 6 -8.58 10.99 -18.10
C ILE A 6 -7.43 10.89 -17.09
N ASN A 7 -7.13 11.99 -16.41
CA ASN A 7 -6.17 11.99 -15.31
C ASN A 7 -6.90 11.50 -14.06
N ILE A 8 -6.47 10.35 -13.53
CA ILE A 8 -7.09 9.72 -12.35
C ILE A 8 -6.82 10.57 -11.10
N MET A 9 -5.72 11.31 -11.07
CA MET A 9 -5.31 12.13 -9.92
C MET A 9 -6.18 13.37 -9.70
N ASP A 10 -6.92 13.81 -10.73
CA ASP A 10 -7.79 14.99 -10.63
C ASP A 10 -9.17 14.64 -10.03
N ASN A 11 -9.39 13.38 -9.67
CA ASN A 11 -10.64 12.91 -9.10
C ASN A 11 -10.71 13.23 -7.59
N GLU A 12 -11.82 13.79 -7.13
CA GLU A 12 -12.07 14.12 -5.73
C GLU A 12 -11.92 12.93 -4.76
N PHE A 13 -12.21 11.72 -5.22
CA PHE A 13 -12.09 10.50 -4.42
C PHE A 13 -10.67 9.94 -4.36
N VAL A 14 -9.73 10.48 -5.14
CA VAL A 14 -8.32 10.05 -5.13
C VAL A 14 -7.54 11.00 -4.21
N PRO A 15 -7.14 10.54 -3.00
CA PRO A 15 -6.38 11.37 -2.08
C PRO A 15 -4.97 11.65 -2.60
N GLN A 16 -4.26 12.56 -1.94
CA GLN A 16 -2.88 12.87 -2.31
C GLN A 16 -1.96 11.74 -1.86
N HIS A 17 -1.13 11.24 -2.80
CA HIS A 17 -0.14 10.20 -2.56
C HIS A 17 1.27 10.78 -2.72
N THR A 18 2.16 10.53 -1.77
CA THR A 18 3.55 10.99 -1.81
C THR A 18 4.47 9.86 -1.38
N ILE A 19 5.55 9.66 -2.12
CA ILE A 19 6.60 8.70 -1.77
C ILE A 19 7.41 9.28 -0.62
N LEU A 20 7.57 8.52 0.46
CA LEU A 20 8.46 8.90 1.55
C LEU A 20 9.91 8.62 1.17
N THR A 21 10.80 9.51 1.61
CA THR A 21 12.23 9.24 1.58
C THR A 21 12.61 8.11 2.53
N GLU A 22 13.81 7.56 2.37
CA GLU A 22 14.32 6.53 3.29
C GLU A 22 14.40 7.03 4.73
N GLU A 23 14.82 8.28 4.93
CA GLU A 23 14.87 8.93 6.24
C GLU A 23 13.49 9.05 6.89
N GLU A 24 12.50 9.54 6.14
CA GLU A 24 11.11 9.66 6.60
C GLU A 24 10.48 8.29 6.89
N SER A 25 10.79 7.30 6.05
CA SER A 25 10.34 5.93 6.19
C SER A 25 10.89 5.30 7.48
N ASN A 26 12.18 5.46 7.75
CA ASN A 26 12.80 4.97 8.98
C ASN A 26 12.24 5.67 10.22
N GLN A 27 12.04 6.99 10.17
CA GLN A 27 11.39 7.74 11.26
C GLN A 27 9.97 7.27 11.50
N LEU A 28 9.21 6.97 10.44
CA LEU A 28 7.85 6.47 10.54
C LEU A 28 7.80 5.11 11.27
N LEU A 29 8.62 4.17 10.82
CA LEU A 29 8.69 2.82 11.38
C LEU A 29 9.11 2.85 12.85
N GLN A 30 10.10 3.68 13.20
CA GLN A 30 10.51 3.90 14.59
C GLN A 30 9.41 4.55 15.43
N LYS A 31 8.74 5.58 14.90
CA LYS A 31 7.68 6.31 15.61
C LYS A 31 6.53 5.41 16.02
N TYR A 32 6.14 4.49 15.14
CA TYR A 32 5.04 3.55 15.39
C TYR A 32 5.52 2.21 15.96
N ASN A 33 6.84 2.01 16.06
CA ASN A 33 7.47 0.76 16.48
C ASN A 33 6.94 -0.45 15.70
N VAL A 34 6.90 -0.32 14.38
CA VAL A 34 6.43 -1.35 13.45
C VAL A 34 7.46 -1.61 12.37
N THR A 35 7.36 -2.79 11.76
CA THR A 35 8.13 -3.21 10.59
C THR A 35 7.28 -3.03 9.31
N TYR A 36 7.92 -3.12 8.15
CA TYR A 36 7.29 -2.87 6.84
C TYR A 36 6.10 -3.82 6.57
N ASP A 37 6.18 -5.07 7.03
CA ASP A 37 5.15 -6.10 6.91
C ASP A 37 3.87 -5.78 7.70
N LYS A 38 3.95 -4.89 8.68
CA LYS A 38 2.78 -4.46 9.48
C LYS A 38 2.05 -3.26 8.86
N LEU A 39 2.60 -2.66 7.81
CA LEU A 39 1.91 -1.61 7.08
C LEU A 39 0.90 -2.21 6.10
N PRO A 40 -0.28 -1.58 5.90
CA PRO A 40 -1.18 -1.98 4.84
C PRO A 40 -0.47 -1.99 3.48
N LEU A 41 -0.68 -3.04 2.70
CA LEU A 41 0.03 -3.23 1.44
C LEU A 41 -0.67 -2.50 0.28
N ILE A 42 0.11 -2.16 -0.75
CA ILE A 42 -0.39 -1.70 -2.04
C ILE A 42 0.47 -2.31 -3.15
N LEU A 43 -0.15 -2.71 -4.26
CA LEU A 43 0.58 -3.37 -5.35
C LEU A 43 1.23 -2.35 -6.27
N GLU A 44 2.39 -2.71 -6.82
CA GLU A 44 3.02 -1.98 -7.93
C GLU A 44 2.10 -1.86 -9.17
N SER A 45 1.13 -2.77 -9.28
CA SER A 45 0.17 -2.76 -10.38
C SER A 45 -0.90 -1.66 -10.25
N ASP A 46 -1.06 -1.05 -9.07
CA ASP A 46 -2.01 0.02 -8.81
C ASP A 46 -1.76 1.25 -9.72
N PRO A 47 -2.80 1.84 -10.33
CA PRO A 47 -2.65 2.99 -11.22
C PRO A 47 -1.96 4.19 -10.58
N VAL A 48 -2.25 4.48 -9.30
CA VAL A 48 -1.68 5.62 -8.58
C VAL A 48 -0.20 5.39 -8.32
N VAL A 49 0.18 4.18 -7.92
CA VAL A 49 1.58 3.77 -7.71
C VAL A 49 2.42 3.97 -8.98
N LYS A 50 1.88 3.55 -10.13
CA LYS A 50 2.51 3.76 -11.44
C LYS A 50 2.65 5.23 -11.82
N ILE A 51 1.63 6.05 -11.53
CA ILE A 51 1.63 7.47 -11.86
C ILE A 51 2.66 8.24 -11.02
N ILE A 52 2.76 7.94 -9.72
CA ILE A 52 3.75 8.58 -8.84
C ILE A 52 5.15 8.00 -8.99
N GLY A 53 5.29 6.85 -9.66
CA GLY A 53 6.57 6.20 -9.94
C GLY A 53 7.17 5.45 -8.74
N ALA A 54 6.33 5.02 -7.80
CA ALA A 54 6.77 4.24 -6.65
C ALA A 54 7.08 2.79 -7.06
N LYS A 55 8.00 2.16 -6.33
CA LYS A 55 8.51 0.82 -6.58
C LYS A 55 8.30 -0.09 -5.38
N PRO A 56 8.30 -1.43 -5.56
CA PRO A 56 8.35 -2.35 -4.44
C PRO A 56 9.46 -1.98 -3.46
N GLY A 57 9.11 -1.88 -2.17
CA GLY A 57 10.01 -1.36 -1.13
C GLY A 57 9.72 0.07 -0.67
N ASP A 58 9.02 0.86 -1.47
CA ASP A 58 8.68 2.23 -1.08
C ASP A 58 7.51 2.28 -0.09
N ILE A 59 7.50 3.30 0.78
CA ILE A 59 6.35 3.64 1.61
C ILE A 59 5.66 4.87 1.03
N ILE A 60 4.37 4.73 0.75
CA ILE A 60 3.53 5.82 0.25
C ILE A 60 2.74 6.41 1.41
N LYS A 61 2.85 7.72 1.59
CA LYS A 61 1.99 8.52 2.46
C LYS A 61 0.76 8.97 1.71
N ILE A 62 -0.40 8.72 2.28
CA ILE A 62 -1.70 9.07 1.74
C ILE A 62 -2.35 10.11 2.64
N VAL A 63 -2.67 11.27 2.09
CA VAL A 63 -3.29 12.38 2.81
C VAL A 63 -4.70 12.59 2.29
N ARG A 64 -5.69 12.38 3.16
CA ARG A 64 -7.11 12.62 2.88
C ARG A 64 -7.61 13.81 3.70
N ASP A 65 -7.87 14.91 3.03
CA ASP A 65 -8.27 16.16 3.69
C ASP A 65 -9.76 16.18 4.12
N PHE A 66 -10.62 15.41 3.45
CA PHE A 66 -12.06 15.36 3.71
C PHE A 66 -12.50 14.02 4.32
N SER A 67 -12.11 13.78 5.58
CA SER A 67 -12.63 12.69 6.41
C SER A 67 -13.61 13.26 7.45
N PRO A 68 -14.58 12.47 7.97
CA PRO A 68 -15.43 12.90 9.09
C PRO A 68 -14.65 13.38 10.32
N ALA A 69 -13.40 12.90 10.49
CA ALA A 69 -12.49 13.29 11.55
C ALA A 69 -11.49 14.41 11.14
N GLY A 70 -11.70 15.07 10.00
CA GLY A 70 -10.81 16.08 9.44
C GLY A 70 -9.71 15.47 8.56
N LYS A 71 -8.46 15.87 8.79
CA LYS A 71 -7.31 15.38 7.99
C LYS A 71 -6.87 14.01 8.48
N SER A 72 -6.94 13.00 7.61
CA SER A 72 -6.48 11.64 7.90
C SER A 72 -5.21 11.31 7.10
N ILE A 73 -4.23 10.70 7.76
CA ILE A 73 -2.96 10.30 7.15
C ILE A 73 -2.84 8.78 7.26
N PHE A 74 -2.60 8.12 6.13
CA PHE A 74 -2.34 6.68 6.05
C PHE A 74 -0.98 6.44 5.41
N TYR A 75 -0.42 5.27 5.69
CA TYR A 75 0.84 4.81 5.10
C TYR A 75 0.63 3.44 4.51
N ARG A 76 1.16 3.19 3.32
CA ARG A 76 1.11 1.89 2.66
C ARG A 76 2.47 1.47 2.14
N TYR A 77 2.78 0.18 2.25
CA TYR A 77 4.01 -0.40 1.74
C TYR A 77 3.78 -1.00 0.35
N VAL A 78 4.63 -0.63 -0.62
CA VAL A 78 4.51 -1.10 -1.99
C VAL A 78 5.12 -2.48 -2.12
N ILE A 79 4.36 -3.44 -2.65
CA ILE A 79 4.80 -4.80 -2.92
C ILE A 79 4.68 -5.14 -4.40
N GLY A 80 5.54 -6.06 -4.85
CA GLY A 80 5.47 -6.63 -6.19
C GLY A 80 4.46 -7.77 -6.29
N GLU A 81 4.09 -8.13 -7.51
CA GLU A 81 3.17 -9.26 -7.78
C GLU A 81 3.72 -10.60 -7.28
N GLU A 82 5.04 -10.78 -7.32
CA GLU A 82 5.70 -12.00 -6.81
C GLU A 82 5.59 -12.12 -5.29
N SER A 83 5.84 -11.02 -4.57
CA SER A 83 5.68 -10.97 -3.11
C SER A 83 4.24 -11.21 -2.69
N LYS A 84 3.26 -10.73 -3.46
CA LYS A 84 1.84 -11.02 -3.23
C LYS A 84 1.56 -12.52 -3.31
N LYS A 85 2.08 -13.20 -4.33
CA LYS A 85 1.89 -14.64 -4.51
C LYS A 85 2.48 -15.44 -3.36
N ALA A 86 3.70 -15.09 -2.93
CA ALA A 86 4.33 -15.76 -1.79
C ALA A 86 3.49 -15.62 -0.51
N LEU A 87 2.95 -14.42 -0.24
CA LEU A 87 2.06 -14.19 0.91
C LEU A 87 0.75 -14.97 0.78
N ASP A 88 0.15 -15.02 -0.42
CA ASP A 88 -1.09 -15.75 -0.66
C ASP A 88 -0.86 -17.27 -0.51
N GLU A 89 0.28 -17.80 -0.95
CA GLU A 89 0.67 -19.21 -0.80
C GLU A 89 0.93 -19.58 0.66
N GLU A 90 1.70 -18.78 1.39
CA GLU A 90 1.98 -18.97 2.83
C GLU A 90 0.68 -18.98 3.65
N MET A 91 -0.23 -18.03 3.39
CA MET A 91 -1.55 -18.01 4.03
C MET A 91 -2.39 -19.25 3.73
N LEU A 92 -2.31 -19.79 2.50
CA LEU A 92 -3.04 -21.02 2.14
C LEU A 92 -2.47 -22.24 2.85
N GLU A 93 -1.15 -22.32 3.02
CA GLU A 93 -0.49 -23.39 3.77
C GLU A 93 -0.92 -23.36 5.25
N GLU A 94 -0.91 -22.19 5.88
CA GLU A 94 -1.37 -22.03 7.28
C GLU A 94 -2.82 -22.50 7.48
N ILE A 95 -3.74 -22.12 6.58
CA ILE A 95 -5.14 -22.54 6.66
C ILE A 95 -5.29 -24.07 6.53
N VAL A 96 -4.52 -24.68 5.62
CA VAL A 96 -4.55 -26.14 5.41
C VAL A 96 -3.98 -26.88 6.62
N GLU A 97 -2.94 -26.36 7.26
CA GLU A 97 -2.39 -26.93 8.48
C GLU A 97 -3.37 -26.86 9.65
N GLU A 98 -4.05 -25.71 9.85
CA GLU A 98 -5.06 -25.54 10.90
C GLU A 98 -6.26 -26.50 10.72
N ASP A 99 -6.81 -26.62 9.51
CA ASP A 99 -7.94 -27.52 9.21
C ASP A 99 -7.59 -29.00 9.37
N SER A 100 -6.30 -29.36 9.30
CA SER A 100 -5.82 -30.75 9.51
C SER A 100 -5.56 -31.11 10.98
N GLY A 101 -5.64 -30.12 11.88
CA GLY A 101 -5.37 -30.26 13.32
C GLY A 101 -6.59 -30.56 14.19
N GLU A 102 -7.79 -30.69 13.62
CA GLU A 102 -9.01 -31.12 14.32
C GLU A 102 -9.27 -32.62 14.09
N ASP A 103 -8.58 -33.48 14.85
CA ASP A 103 -8.96 -34.88 15.12
C ASP A 103 -8.78 -35.20 16.62
#